data_AF-A0A9D3NIT8-F1
#
_entry.id   AF-A0A9D3NIT8-F1
#
_cell.length_a   1.000
_cell.length_b   1.000
_cell.length_c   1.000
_cell.angle_alpha   90.00
_cell.angle_beta   90.00
_cell.angle_gamma   90.00
#
_symmetry.space_group_name_H-M   'P 1'
#
loop_
_entity.id
_entity.type
_entity.pdbx_description
1 polymer ?
#
loop_
_entity_poly.entity_id
_entity_poly.type
_entity_poly.pdbx_seq_one_letter_code
_entity_poly.pdbx_strand_id
1 'polypeptide(L)'
;MDPGSCFARQAMYYYDSTEKACRLFLYGGCQGNGNRFDTKEDCDKMCRAKSGRMLGSAPSPDEQTVDVGLIVGILGGVVFAVAVIASTALFVVQRKGKRTDMKKVPTNDVEMR
;
A
#
# COMPACT_ATOMS: atom_id res chain seq x y z
N MET A 1 22.30 7.52 -27.86
CA MET A 1 21.99 8.66 -28.75
C MET A 1 22.59 8.42 -30.12
N ASP A 2 22.03 9.03 -31.17
CA ASP A 2 22.58 9.02 -32.54
C ASP A 2 22.33 10.39 -33.21
N PRO A 3 23.37 11.22 -33.40
CA PRO A 3 23.23 12.55 -33.99
C PRO A 3 22.82 12.56 -35.47
N GLY A 4 23.01 11.45 -36.21
CA GLY A 4 22.90 11.45 -37.67
C GLY A 4 24.05 12.18 -38.37
N SER A 5 23.96 12.31 -39.70
CA SER A 5 25.05 12.82 -40.55
C SER A 5 24.93 14.28 -40.96
N CYS A 6 23.81 14.93 -40.69
CA CYS A 6 23.60 16.34 -40.99
C CYS A 6 24.15 17.26 -39.87
N PHE A 7 24.23 18.57 -40.14
CA PHE A 7 24.91 19.56 -39.28
C PHE A 7 23.98 20.57 -38.60
N ALA A 8 22.66 20.32 -38.57
CA ALA A 8 21.76 21.14 -37.75
C ALA A 8 22.04 20.90 -36.25
N ARG A 9 21.59 21.81 -35.40
CA ARG A 9 21.71 21.68 -33.94
C ARG A 9 20.33 21.73 -33.30
N GLN A 10 19.62 20.61 -33.38
CA GLN A 10 18.28 20.47 -32.80
C GLN A 10 18.39 19.81 -31.43
N ALA A 11 17.95 20.49 -30.38
CA ALA A 11 17.91 19.93 -29.04
C ALA A 11 16.80 18.89 -28.96
N MET A 12 17.17 17.66 -28.65
CA MET A 12 16.27 16.50 -28.60
C MET A 12 16.58 15.68 -27.34
N TYR A 13 15.67 14.79 -26.97
CA TYR A 13 15.86 13.85 -25.86
C TYR A 13 16.11 12.43 -26.37
N TYR A 14 17.03 11.70 -25.73
CA TYR A 14 17.23 10.27 -25.92
C TYR A 14 17.17 9.55 -24.57
N TYR A 15 16.75 8.29 -24.57
CA TYR A 15 16.79 7.44 -23.39
C TYR A 15 18.18 6.82 -23.22
N ASP A 16 18.81 7.09 -22.09
CA ASP A 16 20.02 6.44 -21.62
C ASP A 16 19.65 5.22 -20.78
N SER A 17 19.85 4.02 -21.33
CA SER A 17 19.50 2.76 -20.66
C SER A 17 20.40 2.43 -19.48
N THR A 18 21.64 2.94 -19.47
CA THR A 18 22.59 2.72 -18.38
C THR A 18 22.12 3.46 -17.14
N GLU A 19 21.68 4.70 -17.33
CA GLU A 19 21.18 5.55 -16.24
C GLU A 19 19.67 5.51 -16.03
N LYS A 20 18.94 4.81 -16.91
CA LYS A 20 17.48 4.71 -16.90
C LYS A 20 16.80 6.09 -16.88
N ALA A 21 17.34 7.00 -17.68
CA ALA A 21 16.94 8.40 -17.72
C ALA A 21 16.94 8.97 -19.12
N CYS A 22 15.98 9.85 -19.41
CA CYS A 22 15.96 10.65 -20.63
C CYS A 22 16.88 11.87 -20.50
N ARG A 23 17.77 12.04 -21.47
CA ARG A 23 18.82 13.06 -21.50
C ARG A 23 18.79 13.86 -22.79
N LEU A 24 19.23 15.11 -22.72
CA LEU A 24 19.33 15.99 -23.87
C LEU A 24 20.52 15.60 -24.75
N PHE A 25 20.36 15.68 -26.07
CA PHE A 25 21.45 15.62 -27.04
C PHE A 25 21.15 16.53 -28.25
N LEU A 26 22.17 16.79 -29.07
CA LEU A 26 22.02 17.54 -30.32
C LEU A 26 21.83 16.57 -31.50
N TYR A 27 20.70 16.69 -32.17
CA TYR A 27 20.40 15.98 -33.41
C TYR A 27 20.77 16.82 -34.63
N GLY A 28 21.46 16.18 -35.57
CA GLY A 28 21.97 16.74 -36.82
C GLY A 28 20.88 17.12 -37.83
N GLY A 29 19.64 16.67 -37.63
CA GLY A 29 18.49 17.02 -38.47
C GLY A 29 18.19 16.07 -39.62
N CYS A 30 18.98 15.01 -39.81
CA CYS A 30 18.66 13.92 -40.72
C CYS A 30 19.28 12.60 -40.25
N GLN A 31 18.76 11.46 -40.76
CA GLN A 31 19.20 10.11 -40.40
C GLN A 31 19.08 9.84 -38.88
N GLY A 32 19.92 8.96 -38.35
CA GLY A 32 19.93 8.55 -36.95
C GLY A 32 19.02 7.35 -36.68
N ASN A 33 18.57 7.22 -35.44
CA ASN A 33 17.69 6.11 -35.00
C ASN A 33 16.40 6.61 -34.33
N GLY A 34 15.57 5.68 -33.85
CA GLY A 34 14.28 5.97 -33.21
C GLY A 34 14.35 6.36 -31.72
N ASN A 35 15.53 6.37 -31.09
CA ASN A 35 15.68 6.82 -29.70
C ASN A 35 15.92 8.34 -29.67
N ARG A 36 14.90 9.09 -30.11
CA ARG A 36 14.91 10.55 -30.24
C ARG A 36 13.48 11.09 -30.05
N PHE A 37 13.32 12.06 -29.16
CA PHE A 37 12.03 12.64 -28.79
C PHE A 37 12.14 14.15 -28.65
N ASP A 38 11.07 14.89 -28.99
CA ASP A 38 11.05 16.35 -28.88
C ASP A 38 10.98 16.84 -27.42
N THR A 39 10.32 16.07 -26.56
CA THR A 39 10.14 16.40 -25.14
C THR A 39 10.72 15.32 -24.24
N LYS A 40 11.10 15.70 -23.02
CA LYS A 40 11.55 14.75 -22.00
C LYS A 40 10.42 13.81 -21.62
N GLU A 41 9.20 14.34 -21.54
CA GLU A 41 8.00 13.62 -21.14
C GLU A 41 7.66 12.50 -22.12
N ASP A 42 7.78 12.75 -23.43
CA ASP A 42 7.52 11.71 -24.44
C ASP A 42 8.58 10.60 -24.40
N CYS A 43 9.85 10.98 -24.19
CA CYS A 43 10.92 10.02 -23.96
C CYS A 43 10.66 9.16 -22.71
N ASP A 44 10.32 9.79 -21.58
CA ASP A 44 10.09 9.11 -20.31
C ASP A 44 8.87 8.17 -20.42
N LYS A 45 7.76 8.65 -21.02
CA LYS A 45 6.56 7.83 -21.26
C LYS A 45 6.86 6.61 -22.13
N MET A 46 7.62 6.77 -23.21
CA MET A 46 7.91 5.68 -24.15
C MET A 46 8.88 4.64 -23.56
N CYS A 47 9.92 5.12 -22.87
CA CYS A 47 11.07 4.28 -22.51
C CYS A 47 11.10 3.84 -21.03
N ARG A 48 10.67 4.69 -20.08
CA ARG A 48 10.60 4.29 -18.67
C ARG A 48 9.45 3.32 -18.42
N ALA A 49 8.30 3.52 -19.06
CA ALA A 49 7.16 2.61 -18.92
C ALA A 49 7.47 1.18 -19.40
N LYS A 50 8.37 1.00 -20.37
CA LYS A 50 8.80 -0.34 -20.83
C LYS A 50 9.77 -1.03 -19.86
N SER A 51 10.55 -0.25 -19.11
CA SER A 51 11.44 -0.79 -18.08
C SER A 51 10.66 -1.27 -16.84
N GLY A 52 9.42 -0.79 -16.65
CA GLY A 52 8.48 -1.19 -15.59
C GLY A 52 7.40 -2.21 -16.00
N ARG A 53 7.54 -2.92 -17.13
CA ARG A 53 6.68 -4.07 -17.46
C ARG A 53 7.29 -5.43 -17.12
N MET A 54 8.54 -5.46 -16.66
CA MET A 54 9.17 -6.64 -16.05
C MET A 54 9.25 -6.56 -14.52
N LEU A 55 9.08 -5.38 -13.93
CA LEU A 55 8.74 -5.17 -12.52
C LEU A 55 7.55 -4.23 -12.49
N GLY A 56 6.41 -4.71 -11.97
CA GLY A 56 5.08 -4.12 -12.09
C GLY A 56 5.02 -2.59 -12.03
N SER A 57 4.02 -2.05 -12.71
CA SER A 57 3.57 -0.67 -12.58
C SER A 57 3.37 -0.31 -11.12
N ALA A 58 4.40 0.30 -10.52
CA ALA A 58 4.26 1.06 -9.29
C ALA A 58 3.38 2.27 -9.63
N PRO A 59 2.27 2.50 -8.90
CA PRO A 59 1.58 3.76 -8.98
C PRO A 59 2.50 4.88 -8.47
N SER A 60 2.26 6.08 -8.97
CA SER A 60 2.93 7.33 -8.59
C SER A 60 3.09 7.50 -7.08
N PRO A 61 4.19 8.12 -6.61
CA PRO A 61 4.49 8.29 -5.18
C PRO A 61 3.54 9.25 -4.44
N ASP A 62 2.53 9.80 -5.12
CA ASP A 62 1.52 10.68 -4.51
C ASP A 62 0.28 9.91 -4.02
N GLU A 63 0.17 8.61 -4.32
CA GLU A 63 -0.90 7.77 -3.78
C GLU A 63 -0.36 6.96 -2.61
N GLN A 64 -0.60 7.44 -1.38
CA GLN A 64 -0.41 6.67 -0.16
C GLN A 64 -1.37 5.47 -0.15
N THR A 65 -1.04 4.42 -0.89
CA THR A 65 -1.66 3.10 -0.72
C THR A 65 -0.92 2.38 0.40
N VAL A 66 -1.07 2.86 1.63
CA VAL A 66 -1.14 1.87 2.72
C VAL A 66 -2.37 1.03 2.38
N ASP A 67 -2.17 -0.26 2.14
CA ASP A 67 -3.23 -1.18 1.74
C ASP A 67 -4.39 -1.03 2.72
N VAL A 68 -5.44 -0.30 2.32
CA VAL A 68 -6.53 0.12 3.21
C VAL A 68 -7.20 -1.12 3.79
N GLY A 69 -7.16 -2.25 3.06
CA GLY A 69 -7.58 -3.56 3.53
C GLY A 69 -6.80 -4.09 4.73
N LEU A 70 -5.49 -3.82 4.83
CA LEU A 70 -4.68 -4.24 5.98
C LEU A 70 -5.02 -3.43 7.23
N ILE A 71 -5.15 -2.10 7.09
CA ILE A 71 -5.48 -1.23 8.22
C ILE A 71 -6.90 -1.51 8.74
N VAL A 72 -7.89 -1.59 7.83
CA VAL A 72 -9.29 -1.89 8.18
C VAL A 72 -9.41 -3.31 8.75
N GLY A 73 -8.67 -4.27 8.19
CA GLY A 73 -8.63 -5.64 8.68
C GLY A 73 -8.07 -5.75 10.12
N ILE A 74 -6.96 -5.06 10.42
CA ILE A 74 -6.36 -5.07 11.76
C ILE A 74 -7.29 -4.38 12.77
N LEU A 75 -7.73 -3.15 12.49
CA LEU A 75 -8.60 -2.41 13.41
C LEU A 75 -9.94 -3.12 13.63
N GLY A 76 -10.57 -3.60 12.56
CA GLY A 76 -11.82 -4.35 12.64
C GLY A 76 -11.67 -5.67 13.40
N GLY A 77 -10.58 -6.41 13.15
CA GLY A 77 -10.28 -7.66 13.85
C GLY A 77 -10.04 -7.48 15.34
N VAL A 78 -9.28 -6.45 15.74
CA VAL A 78 -9.01 -6.15 17.16
C VAL A 78 -10.30 -5.76 17.88
N VAL A 79 -11.12 -4.87 17.29
CA VAL A 79 -12.39 -4.45 17.89
C VAL A 79 -13.36 -5.62 18.04
N PHE A 80 -13.47 -6.48 17.02
CA PHE A 80 -14.31 -7.67 17.07
C PHE A 80 -13.86 -8.65 18.16
N ALA A 81 -12.55 -8.92 18.24
CA ALA A 81 -11.99 -9.80 19.27
C ALA A 81 -12.24 -9.26 20.69
N VAL A 82 -12.02 -7.96 20.92
CA VAL A 82 -12.29 -7.32 22.22
C VAL A 82 -13.77 -7.39 22.57
N ALA A 83 -14.67 -7.14 21.62
CA ALA A 83 -16.11 -7.23 21.84
C ALA A 83 -16.57 -8.66 22.20
N VAL A 84 -16.03 -9.68 21.52
CA VAL A 84 -16.29 -11.10 21.83
C VAL A 84 -15.75 -11.49 23.20
N ILE A 85 -14.54 -11.06 23.55
CA ILE A 85 -13.94 -11.33 24.86
C ILE A 85 -14.75 -10.63 25.97
N ALA A 86 -15.12 -9.37 25.78
CA ALA A 86 -15.91 -8.62 26.77
C ALA A 86 -17.30 -9.23 26.96
N SER A 87 -18.00 -9.58 25.87
CA SER A 87 -19.33 -10.18 25.94
C SER A 87 -19.33 -11.57 26.58
N THR A 88 -18.35 -12.43 26.26
CA THR A 88 -18.19 -13.74 26.91
C THR A 88 -17.85 -13.61 28.40
N ALA A 89 -16.95 -12.69 28.76
CA ALA A 89 -16.61 -12.40 30.15
C ALA A 89 -17.82 -11.87 30.95
N LEU A 90 -18.54 -10.88 30.41
CA LEU A 90 -19.75 -10.33 31.03
C LEU A 90 -20.83 -11.40 31.22
N PHE A 91 -21.04 -12.27 30.22
CA PHE A 91 -21.99 -13.37 30.33
C PHE A 91 -21.62 -14.37 31.43
N VAL A 92 -20.33 -14.71 31.57
CA VAL A 92 -19.84 -15.59 32.64
C VAL A 92 -19.97 -14.93 34.02
N VAL A 93 -19.64 -13.65 34.14
CA VAL A 93 -19.74 -12.89 35.40
C VAL A 93 -21.21 -12.73 35.81
N GLN A 94 -22.11 -12.40 34.88
CA GLN A 94 -23.55 -12.33 35.17
C GLN A 94 -24.13 -13.71 35.55
N ARG A 95 -23.66 -14.80 34.95
CA ARG A 95 -24.03 -16.16 35.37
C ARG A 95 -23.50 -16.52 36.76
N LYS A 96 -22.29 -16.08 37.12
CA LYS A 96 -21.76 -16.24 38.49
C LYS A 96 -22.57 -15.44 39.51
N GLY A 97 -22.91 -14.19 39.20
CA GLY A 97 -23.73 -13.32 40.06
C GLY A 97 -25.13 -13.88 40.33
N LYS A 98 -25.79 -14.45 39.32
CA LYS A 98 -27.07 -15.16 39.51
C LYS A 98 -26.95 -16.46 40.31
N ARG A 99 -25.79 -17.13 40.31
CA ARG A 99 -25.57 -18.39 41.05
C ARG A 99 -25.25 -18.18 42.52
N THR A 100 -24.68 -17.03 42.89
CA THR A 100 -24.29 -16.71 44.27
C THR A 100 -25.45 -16.20 45.13
N ASP A 101 -26.54 -15.72 44.54
CA ASP A 101 -27.71 -15.23 45.27
C ASP A 101 -28.59 -16.38 45.81
N MET A 102 -28.58 -17.55 45.16
CA MET A 102 -29.43 -18.69 45.51
C MET A 102 -28.71 -19.75 46.36
N LYS A 103 -28.01 -19.33 47.43
CA LYS A 103 -27.56 -20.24 48.49
C LYS A 103 -27.26 -19.54 49.83
N LYS A 104 -28.29 -18.97 50.45
CA LYS A 104 -28.33 -18.84 51.91
C LYS A 104 -29.63 -19.47 52.43
N VAL A 105 -29.55 -20.74 52.81
CA VAL A 105 -30.52 -21.33 53.74
C VAL A 105 -30.04 -20.96 55.14
N PRO A 106 -30.81 -20.18 55.93
CA PRO A 106 -30.43 -19.89 57.31
C PRO A 106 -30.67 -21.14 58.16
N THR A 107 -29.59 -21.78 58.60
CA THR A 107 -29.61 -22.78 59.67
C THR A 107 -29.30 -22.08 60.97
N ASN A 108 -30.31 -21.65 61.71
CA ASN A 108 -30.22 -21.37 63.14
C ASN A 108 -31.63 -21.54 63.71
N ASP A 109 -31.90 -22.69 64.33
CA ASP A 109 -32.83 -22.90 65.46
C ASP A 109 -32.77 -24.39 65.84
N VAL A 110 -31.66 -24.78 66.46
CA VAL A 110 -31.62 -25.92 67.40
C VAL A 110 -31.10 -25.34 68.69
N GLU A 111 -31.99 -24.67 69.42
CA GLU A 111 -31.77 -24.35 70.82
C GLU A 111 -31.93 -25.65 71.62
N MET A 112 -30.85 -26.03 72.30
CA MET A 112 -30.77 -27.17 73.19
C MET A 112 -31.31 -26.74 74.57
N ARG A 113 -32.47 -27.25 75.00
CA ARG A 113 -32.80 -27.44 76.42
C ARG A 113 -33.84 -28.52 76.64
#